data_AF-A0A6P6QJU0-F1
#
_entry.id   AF-A0A6P6QJU0-F1
#
_cell.length_a   1.000
_cell.length_b   1.000
_cell.length_c   1.000
_cell.angle_alpha   90.00
_cell.angle_beta   90.00
_cell.angle_gamma   90.00
#
_symmetry.space_group_name_H-M   'P 1'
#
loop_
_entity.id
_entity.type
_entity.pdbx_description
1 polymer ?
#
loop_
_entity_poly.entity_id
_entity_poly.type
_entity_poly.pdbx_seq_one_letter_code
_entity_poly.pdbx_strand_id
1 'polypeptide(L)'
;MERKRWECSALPNGWKREEVTRKSGLSAGKSDVYYFSPTGKKFRSKPQLARYLGNSMDLSSFDFRTGKMIMSKLNKNRQRLRHDPSQSKGKPDLNTSLPVRQTASIFKQPVTKVTNHPSNKVKTDTQKAVEQPRQLFWEKKLSGLNTYDIAEELVKTMDLPKGVQGVGPGYTDKTLLSALASALHTSSAPITGQLSSAVEKNPGVWLNTTQPLCKAFMVTDEDIRKQEDLVYSVRKRLEEALMADMLAHIEEVSTESRSLKEESSDEETESV
;
A
#
# COMPACT_ATOMS: atom_id res chain seq x y z
N MET A 1 -4.64 49.77 23.82
CA MET A 1 -5.12 48.38 23.96
C MET A 1 -4.13 47.62 24.80
N GLU A 2 -4.48 47.30 26.03
CA GLU A 2 -3.70 46.40 26.88
C GLU A 2 -3.52 45.05 26.17
N ARG A 3 -2.26 44.63 26.02
CA ARG A 3 -1.96 43.32 25.45
C ARG A 3 -2.04 42.30 26.58
N LYS A 4 -3.11 41.51 26.58
CA LYS A 4 -3.33 40.49 27.62
C LYS A 4 -2.37 39.32 27.39
N ARG A 5 -1.50 39.09 28.37
CA ARG A 5 -0.59 37.94 28.42
C ARG A 5 -1.13 36.93 29.41
N TRP A 6 -1.15 35.68 29.00
CA TRP A 6 -1.69 34.57 29.79
C TRP A 6 -0.55 33.65 30.19
N GLU A 7 -0.58 33.11 31.40
CA GLU A 7 0.38 32.09 31.80
C GLU A 7 0.19 30.82 30.98
N CYS A 8 1.28 30.17 30.59
CA CYS A 8 1.24 28.93 29.82
C CYS A 8 1.65 27.75 30.70
N SER A 9 0.65 27.04 31.25
CA SER A 9 0.86 25.88 32.13
C SER A 9 1.59 24.69 31.47
N ALA A 10 1.65 24.67 30.14
CA ALA A 10 2.39 23.65 29.37
C ALA A 10 3.90 23.94 29.27
N LEU A 11 4.34 25.13 29.70
CA LEU A 11 5.75 25.53 29.75
C LEU A 11 6.18 25.72 31.22
N PRO A 12 7.49 25.81 31.50
CA PRO A 12 7.96 26.07 32.86
C PRO A 12 7.34 27.33 33.48
N ASN A 13 7.39 27.43 34.81
CA ASN A 13 6.81 28.55 35.53
C ASN A 13 7.38 29.90 35.05
N GLY A 14 6.51 30.91 34.97
CA GLY A 14 6.85 32.26 34.50
C GLY A 14 6.80 32.46 32.98
N TRP A 15 6.51 31.43 32.19
CA TRP A 15 6.29 31.58 30.75
C TRP A 15 4.90 32.13 30.44
N LYS A 16 4.85 33.12 29.53
CA LYS A 16 3.60 33.80 29.15
C LYS A 16 3.34 33.70 27.64
N ARG A 17 2.08 33.51 27.25
CA ARG A 17 1.58 33.49 25.87
C ARG A 17 0.81 34.78 25.59
N GLU A 18 1.05 35.37 24.43
CA GLU A 18 0.37 36.56 23.92
C GLU A 18 -0.17 36.25 22.53
N GLU A 19 -1.46 36.54 22.31
CA GLU A 19 -2.10 36.39 21.00
C GLU A 19 -2.48 37.79 20.49
N VAL A 20 -2.00 38.14 19.30
CA VAL A 20 -2.16 39.48 18.72
C VAL A 20 -2.88 39.36 17.39
N THR A 21 -4.08 39.92 17.32
CA THR A 21 -4.85 39.98 16.07
C THR A 21 -4.35 41.10 15.17
N ARG A 22 -4.13 40.80 13.90
CA ARG A 22 -3.72 41.76 12.87
C ARG A 22 -4.88 42.69 12.54
N LYS A 23 -4.62 43.99 12.51
CA LYS A 23 -5.66 45.03 12.35
C LYS A 23 -5.86 45.50 10.91
N SER A 24 -4.91 45.24 10.02
CA SER A 24 -4.91 45.80 8.65
C SER A 24 -4.22 44.88 7.65
N GLY A 25 -4.42 45.16 6.36
CA GLY A 25 -3.86 44.40 5.23
C GLY A 25 -4.63 43.11 4.91
N LEU A 26 -4.16 42.36 3.91
CA LEU A 26 -4.79 41.12 3.40
C LEU A 26 -4.96 40.00 4.45
N SER A 27 -4.30 40.15 5.61
CA SER A 27 -4.37 39.18 6.72
C SER A 27 -5.01 39.75 7.98
N ALA A 28 -5.72 40.87 7.87
CA ALA A 28 -6.52 41.42 8.95
C ALA A 28 -7.49 40.35 9.51
N GLY A 29 -7.61 40.30 10.83
CA GLY A 29 -8.39 39.27 11.53
C GLY A 29 -7.64 37.98 11.85
N LYS A 30 -6.52 37.67 11.19
CA LYS A 30 -5.65 36.56 11.61
C LYS A 30 -4.87 36.95 12.88
N SER A 31 -4.60 35.97 13.75
CA SER A 31 -3.81 36.18 14.97
C SER A 31 -2.41 35.59 14.89
N ASP A 32 -1.44 36.32 15.43
CA ASP A 32 -0.07 35.87 15.67
C ASP A 32 0.09 35.50 17.14
N VAL A 33 0.83 34.42 17.42
CA VAL A 33 1.09 33.96 18.79
C VAL A 33 2.56 34.16 19.14
N TYR A 34 2.79 34.72 20.32
CA TYR A 34 4.10 34.95 20.89
C TYR A 34 4.23 34.33 22.27
N TYR A 35 5.43 33.88 22.61
CA TYR A 35 5.78 33.44 23.95
C TYR A 35 6.84 34.35 24.56
N PHE A 36 6.79 34.49 25.88
CA PHE A 36 7.74 35.28 26.65
C PHE A 36 8.34 34.41 27.75
N SER A 37 9.67 34.38 27.82
CA SER A 37 10.37 33.74 28.95
C SER A 37 10.11 34.50 30.26
N PRO A 38 10.44 33.92 31.42
CA PRO A 38 10.43 34.64 32.71
C PRO A 38 11.28 35.91 32.70
N THR A 39 12.34 35.93 31.87
CA THR A 39 13.21 37.09 31.63
C THR A 39 12.66 38.09 30.61
N GLY A 40 11.46 37.87 30.06
CA GLY A 40 10.81 38.78 29.11
C GLY A 40 11.26 38.61 27.65
N LYS A 41 12.11 37.63 27.32
CA LYS A 41 12.55 37.38 25.94
C LYS A 41 11.39 36.87 25.09
N LYS A 42 11.17 37.48 23.93
CA LYS A 42 10.06 37.18 23.01
C LYS A 42 10.43 36.08 22.00
N PHE A 43 9.51 35.14 21.80
CA PHE A 43 9.61 34.02 20.87
C PHE A 43 8.42 34.01 19.91
N ARG A 44 8.69 33.80 18.62
CA ARG A 44 7.69 33.89 17.53
C ARG A 44 7.47 32.58 16.77
N SER A 45 8.16 31.50 17.16
CA SER A 45 7.99 30.20 16.52
C SER A 45 8.39 29.04 17.43
N LYS A 46 7.83 27.85 17.19
CA LYS A 46 8.16 26.62 17.91
C LYS A 46 9.65 26.25 17.86
N PRO A 47 10.35 26.28 16.71
CA PRO A 47 11.77 25.94 16.66
C PRO A 47 12.65 26.94 17.43
N GLN A 48 12.28 28.21 17.45
CA GLN A 48 12.99 29.22 18.23
C GLN A 48 12.85 28.97 19.73
N LEU A 49 11.64 28.61 20.17
CA LEU A 49 11.36 28.25 21.56
C LEU A 49 12.09 26.96 21.98
N ALA A 50 12.07 25.94 21.11
CA ALA A 50 12.76 24.66 21.34
C ALA A 50 14.28 24.83 21.48
N ARG A 51 14.91 25.67 20.64
CA ARG A 51 16.35 25.97 20.76
C ARG A 51 16.71 26.67 22.06
N TYR A 52 15.81 27.47 22.62
CA TYR A 52 16.06 28.21 23.85
C TYR A 52 15.89 27.34 25.10
N LEU A 53 14.88 26.46 25.12
CA LEU A 53 14.70 25.48 26.21
C LEU A 53 15.69 24.31 26.08
N GLY A 54 16.17 24.02 24.87
CA GLY A 54 17.15 22.96 24.63
C GLY A 54 16.67 21.61 25.17
N ASN A 55 17.55 20.93 25.91
CA ASN A 55 17.26 19.62 26.48
C ASN A 55 16.46 19.68 27.80
N SER A 56 16.14 20.87 28.31
CA SER A 56 15.42 20.99 29.59
C SER A 56 13.93 20.61 29.48
N MET A 57 13.37 20.62 28.26
CA MET A 57 11.95 20.36 28.01
C MET A 57 11.75 19.87 26.57
N ASP A 58 11.12 18.70 26.39
CA ASP A 58 10.75 18.22 25.06
C ASP A 58 9.47 18.91 24.56
N LEU A 59 9.60 19.69 23.48
CA LEU A 59 8.48 20.36 22.82
C LEU A 59 7.91 19.56 21.63
N SER A 60 8.31 18.30 21.41
CA SER A 60 7.84 17.46 20.31
C SER A 60 6.31 17.46 20.20
N SER A 61 5.64 17.29 21.35
CA SER A 61 4.18 17.20 21.48
C SER A 61 3.50 18.53 21.83
N PHE A 62 4.26 19.63 21.90
CA PHE A 62 3.73 20.96 22.19
C PHE A 62 3.13 21.61 20.93
N ASP A 63 1.90 22.11 21.02
CA ASP A 63 1.29 22.92 19.97
C ASP A 63 1.52 24.41 20.25
N PHE A 64 2.28 25.06 19.37
CA PHE A 64 2.65 26.47 19.50
C PHE A 64 1.49 27.43 19.27
N ARG A 65 0.47 27.04 18.49
CA ARG A 65 -0.68 27.93 18.25
C ARG A 65 -1.57 27.96 19.48
N THR A 66 -1.90 26.79 20.04
CA THR A 66 -2.84 26.66 21.17
C THR A 66 -2.19 26.80 22.54
N GLY A 67 -0.88 26.54 22.65
CA GLY A 67 -0.14 26.55 23.92
C GLY A 67 -0.45 25.39 24.83
N LYS A 68 -0.86 24.25 24.26
CA LYS A 68 -1.19 23.02 25.00
C LYS A 68 -0.31 21.85 24.54
N MET A 69 -0.13 20.89 25.42
CA MET A 69 0.48 19.60 25.07
C MET A 69 -0.57 18.70 24.41
N ILE A 70 -0.23 18.12 23.26
CA ILE A 70 -1.10 17.16 22.57
C ILE A 70 -0.95 15.79 23.25
N MET A 71 -1.92 15.45 24.12
CA MET A 71 -1.92 14.20 24.90
C MET A 71 -1.88 12.92 24.03
N SER A 72 -2.43 12.96 22.81
CA SER A 72 -2.41 11.80 21.89
C SER A 72 -1.01 11.41 21.41
N LYS A 73 -0.02 12.30 21.51
CA LYS A 73 1.39 12.02 21.15
C LYS A 73 2.25 11.56 22.33
N LEU A 74 1.84 11.82 23.58
CA LEU A 74 2.56 11.40 24.78
C LEU A 74 2.50 9.88 25.01
N ASN A 75 1.39 9.24 24.63
CA ASN A 75 1.20 7.79 24.85
C ASN A 75 2.07 6.89 23.97
N LYS A 76 2.72 7.41 22.91
CA LYS A 76 3.60 6.61 22.04
C LYS A 76 5.04 6.48 22.55
N ASN A 77 5.45 7.30 23.51
CA ASN A 77 6.84 7.27 24.02
C ASN A 77 7.08 6.22 25.12
N ARG A 78 6.03 5.71 25.80
CA ARG A 78 6.19 4.73 26.90
C ARG A 78 6.20 3.26 26.44
N GLN A 79 5.74 2.96 25.23
CA GLN A 79 5.71 1.59 24.67
C GLN A 79 6.97 1.18 23.91
N ARG A 80 8.05 1.97 23.94
CA ARG A 80 9.29 1.63 23.19
C ARG A 80 10.23 0.64 23.90
N LEU A 81 9.91 0.14 25.10
CA LEU A 81 10.78 -0.78 25.84
C LEU A 81 10.34 -2.26 25.80
N ARG A 82 9.34 -2.63 24.99
CA ARG A 82 9.10 -4.04 24.67
C ARG A 82 9.29 -4.25 23.18
N HIS A 83 10.48 -4.73 22.84
CA HIS A 83 10.75 -5.34 21.56
C HIS A 83 9.97 -6.67 21.52
N ASP A 84 8.75 -6.60 20.99
CA ASP A 84 7.99 -7.79 20.58
C ASP A 84 8.43 -8.13 19.14
N PRO A 85 9.01 -9.32 18.88
CA PRO A 85 9.44 -9.72 17.54
C PRO A 85 8.27 -10.10 16.61
N SER A 86 7.01 -10.06 17.06
CA SER A 86 5.88 -10.60 16.30
C SER A 86 5.24 -9.65 15.27
N GLN A 87 5.67 -8.39 15.17
CA GLN A 87 5.20 -7.50 14.10
C GLN A 87 6.22 -7.41 12.96
N SER A 88 6.25 -8.46 12.13
CA SER A 88 6.65 -8.31 10.74
C SER A 88 5.63 -7.42 10.03
N LYS A 89 5.74 -6.10 10.24
CA LYS A 89 5.06 -5.12 9.40
C LYS A 89 5.61 -5.28 8.00
N GLY A 90 4.93 -6.08 7.19
CA GLY A 90 5.09 -6.12 5.75
C GLY A 90 5.09 -4.68 5.27
N LYS A 91 6.25 -4.23 4.78
CA LYS A 91 6.37 -2.92 4.16
C LYS A 91 5.42 -2.95 2.96
N PRO A 92 4.39 -2.09 2.90
CA PRO A 92 3.51 -2.01 1.75
C PRO A 92 4.17 -1.24 0.60
N ASP A 93 5.50 -1.13 0.62
CA ASP A 93 6.24 -0.48 -0.45
C ASP A 93 6.59 -1.56 -1.46
N LEU A 94 5.79 -1.65 -2.51
CA LEU A 94 5.98 -2.59 -3.60
C LEU A 94 7.32 -2.36 -4.35
N ASN A 95 8.18 -1.41 -3.95
CA ASN A 95 9.43 -1.11 -4.66
C ASN A 95 10.54 -0.40 -3.83
N THR A 96 11.08 -0.99 -2.76
CA THR A 96 12.43 -0.57 -2.26
C THR A 96 13.32 -1.65 -1.64
N SER A 97 12.91 -2.92 -1.56
CA SER A 97 13.91 -3.97 -1.28
C SER A 97 14.82 -4.11 -2.50
N LEU A 98 16.13 -3.97 -2.29
CA LEU A 98 17.11 -4.28 -3.34
C LEU A 98 16.80 -5.68 -3.89
N PRO A 99 16.83 -5.87 -5.22
CA PRO A 99 16.59 -7.18 -5.82
C PRO A 99 17.47 -8.22 -5.14
N VAL A 100 16.87 -9.33 -4.70
CA VAL A 100 17.61 -10.47 -4.17
C VAL A 100 17.91 -11.38 -5.37
N ARG A 101 19.15 -11.84 -5.51
CA ARG A 101 19.51 -12.82 -6.54
C ARG A 101 18.66 -14.08 -6.37
N GLN A 102 17.88 -14.44 -7.38
CA GLN A 102 17.27 -15.76 -7.51
C GLN A 102 18.34 -16.74 -8.01
N THR A 103 19.27 -17.10 -7.14
CA THR A 103 20.24 -18.19 -7.40
C THR A 103 19.76 -19.45 -6.72
N ALA A 104 20.14 -20.62 -7.25
CA ALA A 104 19.87 -21.92 -6.63
C ALA A 104 20.46 -22.10 -5.21
N SER A 105 21.29 -21.15 -4.75
CA SER A 105 21.81 -21.11 -3.38
C SER A 105 20.73 -20.71 -2.37
N ILE A 106 20.52 -21.56 -1.36
CA ILE A 106 19.62 -21.34 -0.22
C ILE A 106 20.03 -20.15 0.67
N PHE A 107 21.30 -19.73 0.58
CA PHE A 107 21.82 -18.58 1.31
C PHE A 107 21.66 -17.32 0.48
N LYS A 108 20.87 -16.37 0.99
CA LYS A 108 20.65 -15.06 0.35
C LYS A 108 21.94 -14.26 0.36
N GLN A 109 22.59 -14.16 -0.80
CA GLN A 109 23.74 -13.27 -0.96
C GLN A 109 23.27 -11.82 -1.13
N PRO A 110 23.86 -10.85 -0.39
CA PRO A 110 23.51 -9.44 -0.54
C PRO A 110 23.95 -8.92 -1.91
N VAL A 111 23.15 -8.05 -2.51
CA VAL A 111 23.47 -7.38 -3.79
C VAL A 111 24.09 -6.02 -3.51
N THR A 112 25.20 -5.72 -4.19
CA THR A 112 25.90 -4.44 -4.11
C THR A 112 25.12 -3.35 -4.85
N LYS A 113 24.68 -2.32 -4.12
CA LYS A 113 24.02 -1.15 -4.70
C LYS A 113 25.05 -0.21 -5.32
N VAL A 114 25.15 -0.19 -6.65
CA VAL A 114 25.94 0.81 -7.37
C VAL A 114 25.10 2.09 -7.52
N THR A 115 25.67 3.24 -7.20
CA THR A 115 25.01 4.55 -7.34
C THR A 115 25.94 5.49 -8.10
N ASN A 116 25.42 6.25 -9.05
CA ASN A 116 26.23 7.18 -9.87
C ASN A 116 26.74 8.41 -9.09
N HIS A 117 26.31 8.59 -7.82
CA HIS A 117 26.66 9.76 -7.00
C HIS A 117 27.08 9.34 -5.57
N PRO A 118 28.30 8.80 -5.38
CA PRO A 118 28.76 8.28 -4.09
C PRO A 118 28.91 9.35 -2.99
N SER A 119 28.99 10.63 -3.35
CA SER A 119 29.04 11.75 -2.41
C SER A 119 27.67 12.20 -1.89
N ASN A 120 26.57 11.68 -2.44
CA ASN A 120 25.22 12.06 -2.05
C ASN A 120 24.85 11.43 -0.70
N LYS A 121 25.39 11.98 0.38
CA LYS A 121 24.99 11.67 1.75
C LYS A 121 23.63 12.30 1.99
N VAL A 122 22.56 11.58 1.66
CA VAL A 122 21.21 11.94 2.12
C VAL A 122 21.25 11.92 3.64
N LYS A 123 21.30 13.09 4.28
CA LYS A 123 21.12 13.20 5.73
C LYS A 123 19.80 12.49 6.03
N THR A 124 19.87 11.37 6.73
CA THR A 124 18.68 10.73 7.28
C THR A 124 18.08 11.74 8.23
N ASP A 125 16.96 12.35 7.82
CA ASP A 125 16.27 13.32 8.66
C ASP A 125 15.94 12.64 10.00
N THR A 126 16.53 13.16 11.08
CA THR A 126 16.25 12.73 12.45
C THR A 126 14.79 12.95 12.83
N GLN A 127 14.09 13.81 12.09
CA GLN A 127 12.64 13.81 12.04
C GLN A 127 12.19 12.81 10.96
N LYS A 128 12.28 11.50 11.26
CA LYS A 128 11.39 10.57 10.56
C LYS A 128 9.99 11.10 10.80
N ALA A 129 9.39 11.71 9.78
CA ALA A 129 7.95 11.89 9.74
C ALA A 129 7.36 10.57 10.24
N VAL A 130 6.45 10.65 11.21
CA VAL A 130 5.88 9.47 11.89
C VAL A 130 5.31 8.46 10.88
N GLU A 131 5.08 8.91 9.65
CA GLU A 131 4.70 8.11 8.50
C GLU A 131 5.58 8.47 7.28
N GLN A 132 6.07 7.46 6.57
CA GLN A 132 6.76 7.66 5.29
C GLN A 132 5.75 8.06 4.21
N PRO A 133 6.12 8.94 3.26
CA PRO A 133 5.24 9.28 2.15
C PRO A 133 4.90 8.02 1.36
N ARG A 134 3.60 7.77 1.15
CA ARG A 134 3.10 6.65 0.33
C ARG A 134 2.91 7.11 -1.11
N GLN A 135 3.34 6.29 -2.06
CA GLN A 135 3.04 6.52 -3.47
C GLN A 135 1.62 6.06 -3.78
N LEU A 136 0.69 6.99 -4.03
CA LEU A 136 -0.73 6.68 -4.23
C LEU A 136 -1.05 6.13 -5.63
N PHE A 137 -0.33 6.60 -6.65
CA PHE A 137 -0.54 6.23 -8.06
C PHE A 137 0.63 5.36 -8.57
N TRP A 138 1.04 4.37 -7.79
CA TRP A 138 2.17 3.53 -8.15
C TRP A 138 1.86 2.63 -9.35
N GLU A 139 0.59 2.25 -9.52
CA GLU A 139 0.09 1.43 -10.63
C GLU A 139 0.31 2.09 -11.98
N LYS A 140 0.35 3.43 -12.04
CA LYS A 140 0.71 4.16 -13.27
C LYS A 140 2.12 3.87 -13.74
N LYS A 141 3.04 3.46 -12.87
CA LYS A 141 4.38 3.03 -13.30
C LYS A 141 4.35 1.74 -14.12
N LEU A 142 3.27 0.97 -14.01
CA LEU A 142 3.05 -0.24 -14.80
C LEU A 142 2.25 0.03 -16.08
N SER A 143 1.80 1.27 -16.32
CA SER A 143 1.06 1.59 -17.54
C SER A 143 1.94 1.40 -18.78
N GLY A 144 1.40 0.76 -19.81
CA GLY A 144 2.13 0.48 -21.06
C GLY A 144 2.99 -0.79 -21.00
N LEU A 145 3.10 -1.44 -19.84
CA LEU A 145 3.70 -2.77 -19.77
C LEU A 145 2.66 -3.83 -20.14
N ASN A 146 3.08 -4.78 -20.97
CA ASN A 146 2.29 -5.91 -21.39
C ASN A 146 3.05 -7.21 -21.08
N THR A 147 2.30 -8.25 -20.75
CA THR A 147 2.83 -9.60 -20.51
C THR A 147 2.73 -10.40 -21.80
N TYR A 148 3.83 -11.06 -22.17
CA TYR A 148 3.91 -11.95 -23.31
C TYR A 148 4.23 -13.36 -22.83
N ASP A 149 3.73 -14.37 -23.52
CA ASP A 149 4.07 -15.76 -23.22
C ASP A 149 5.38 -16.18 -23.90
N ILE A 150 5.73 -17.46 -23.78
CA ILE A 150 6.94 -18.03 -24.38
C ILE A 150 6.92 -18.01 -25.92
N ALA A 151 5.75 -17.89 -26.54
CA ALA A 151 5.56 -17.78 -27.98
C ALA A 151 5.51 -16.30 -28.44
N GLU A 152 5.83 -15.36 -27.54
CA GLU A 152 5.72 -13.92 -27.76
C GLU A 152 4.30 -13.43 -28.05
N GLU A 153 3.27 -14.21 -27.67
CA GLU A 153 1.88 -13.81 -27.80
C GLU A 153 1.45 -12.97 -26.61
N LEU A 154 0.66 -11.92 -26.89
CA LEU A 154 0.15 -11.04 -25.85
C LEU A 154 -0.82 -11.81 -24.95
N VAL A 155 -0.44 -11.96 -23.68
CA VAL A 155 -1.32 -12.59 -22.70
C VAL A 155 -2.51 -11.68 -22.44
N LYS A 156 -3.70 -12.20 -22.74
CA LYS A 156 -4.95 -11.47 -22.54
C LYS A 156 -5.19 -11.29 -21.04
N THR A 157 -5.32 -10.03 -20.62
CA THR A 157 -5.72 -9.69 -19.25
C THR A 157 -7.19 -10.04 -19.02
N MET A 158 -7.51 -10.47 -17.80
CA MET A 158 -8.89 -10.74 -17.38
C MET A 158 -9.75 -9.48 -17.48
N ASP A 159 -10.98 -9.63 -17.98
CA ASP A 159 -11.98 -8.57 -17.98
C ASP A 159 -12.56 -8.40 -16.57
N LEU A 160 -12.67 -7.14 -16.12
CA LEU A 160 -13.23 -6.85 -14.81
C LEU A 160 -14.77 -6.84 -14.84
N PRO A 161 -15.44 -7.29 -13.76
CA PRO A 161 -16.89 -7.16 -13.66
C PRO A 161 -17.34 -5.69 -13.77
N LYS A 162 -18.50 -5.44 -14.39
CA LYS A 162 -19.03 -4.08 -14.63
C LYS A 162 -19.16 -3.22 -13.37
N GLY A 163 -19.33 -3.85 -12.20
CA GLY A 163 -19.42 -3.18 -10.90
C GLY A 163 -18.06 -2.73 -10.34
N VAL A 164 -16.95 -3.26 -10.86
CA VAL A 164 -15.58 -2.94 -10.41
C VAL A 164 -14.99 -1.92 -11.37
N GLN A 165 -15.12 -0.64 -11.01
CA GLN A 165 -14.70 0.48 -11.84
C GLN A 165 -13.60 1.28 -11.18
N GLY A 166 -12.65 1.77 -11.98
CA GLY A 166 -11.61 2.67 -11.51
C GLY A 166 -12.12 4.05 -11.13
N VAL A 167 -11.36 4.77 -10.31
CA VAL A 167 -11.54 6.20 -10.08
C VAL A 167 -10.23 6.96 -10.29
N GLY A 168 -10.35 8.16 -10.86
CA GLY A 168 -9.24 9.05 -11.09
C GLY A 168 -8.74 9.07 -12.55
N PRO A 169 -7.84 10.00 -12.87
CA PRO A 169 -7.48 10.29 -14.25
C PRO A 169 -6.61 9.19 -14.88
N GLY A 170 -6.97 8.75 -16.09
CA GLY A 170 -6.17 7.83 -16.90
C GLY A 170 -6.13 6.40 -16.37
N TYR A 171 -7.21 5.96 -15.74
CA TYR A 171 -7.31 4.62 -15.18
C TYR A 171 -7.74 3.59 -16.24
N THR A 172 -7.15 2.40 -16.21
CA THR A 172 -7.48 1.26 -17.08
C THR A 172 -7.79 0.02 -16.26
N ASP A 173 -8.52 -0.95 -16.83
CA ASP A 173 -8.84 -2.20 -16.15
C ASP A 173 -7.58 -2.98 -15.74
N LYS A 174 -6.51 -2.91 -16.54
CA LYS A 174 -5.21 -3.51 -16.20
C LYS A 174 -4.58 -2.91 -14.95
N THR A 175 -4.58 -1.58 -14.86
CA THR A 175 -4.06 -0.86 -13.67
C THR A 175 -4.95 -1.10 -12.45
N LEU A 176 -6.27 -1.25 -12.65
CA LEU A 176 -7.21 -1.61 -11.60
C LEU A 176 -6.91 -2.98 -11.02
N LEU A 177 -6.78 -3.96 -11.89
CA LEU A 177 -6.49 -5.33 -11.52
C LEU A 177 -5.18 -5.41 -10.73
N SER A 178 -4.15 -4.67 -11.17
CA SER A 178 -2.87 -4.58 -10.47
C SER A 178 -2.99 -3.99 -9.06
N ALA A 179 -3.81 -2.94 -8.91
CA ALA A 179 -4.06 -2.30 -7.63
C ALA A 179 -4.84 -3.22 -6.67
N LEU A 180 -5.88 -3.89 -7.18
CA LEU A 180 -6.69 -4.85 -6.42
C LEU A 180 -5.85 -6.05 -5.98
N ALA A 181 -5.09 -6.65 -6.89
CA ALA A 181 -4.21 -7.79 -6.60
C ALA A 181 -3.17 -7.42 -5.53
N SER A 182 -2.58 -6.23 -5.62
CA SER A 182 -1.62 -5.75 -4.63
C SER A 182 -2.27 -5.48 -3.27
N ALA A 183 -3.48 -4.94 -3.24
CA ALA A 183 -4.23 -4.73 -2.00
C ALA A 183 -4.55 -6.08 -1.31
N LEU A 184 -5.01 -7.07 -2.07
CA LEU A 184 -5.27 -8.43 -1.58
C LEU A 184 -4.01 -9.14 -1.09
N HIS A 185 -2.88 -8.92 -1.76
CA HIS A 185 -1.62 -9.56 -1.39
C HIS A 185 -0.97 -8.94 -0.14
N THR A 186 -1.09 -7.62 0.02
CA THR A 186 -0.41 -6.88 1.10
C THR A 186 -1.24 -6.76 2.38
N SER A 187 -2.55 -7.03 2.32
CA SER A 187 -3.48 -6.81 3.41
C SER A 187 -4.63 -7.81 3.37
N SER A 188 -5.02 -8.31 4.54
CA SER A 188 -6.24 -9.10 4.73
C SER A 188 -7.48 -8.23 5.00
N ALA A 189 -7.33 -6.90 4.99
CA ALA A 189 -8.45 -5.99 5.21
C ALA A 189 -9.44 -6.01 4.01
N PRO A 190 -10.75 -5.81 4.25
CA PRO A 190 -11.73 -5.77 3.19
C PRO A 190 -11.43 -4.67 2.16
N ILE A 191 -11.63 -5.00 0.88
CA ILE A 191 -11.58 -4.02 -0.21
C ILE A 191 -12.99 -3.50 -0.44
N THR A 192 -13.21 -2.24 -0.10
CA THR A 192 -14.50 -1.54 -0.24
C THR A 192 -14.42 -0.40 -1.25
N GLY A 193 -13.22 -0.01 -1.70
CA GLY A 193 -13.01 1.07 -2.66
C GLY A 193 -13.13 2.48 -2.06
N GLN A 194 -13.16 3.48 -2.95
CA GLN A 194 -13.30 4.89 -2.59
C GLN A 194 -14.78 5.26 -2.47
N LEU A 195 -15.16 5.80 -1.31
CA LEU A 195 -16.53 6.27 -1.06
C LEU A 195 -16.91 7.53 -1.84
N SER A 196 -15.92 8.24 -2.39
CA SER A 196 -16.14 9.46 -3.17
C SER A 196 -15.38 9.40 -4.49
N SER A 197 -16.07 9.72 -5.58
CA SER A 197 -15.46 9.92 -6.91
C SER A 197 -14.94 11.34 -7.13
N ALA A 198 -14.90 12.18 -6.09
CA ALA A 198 -14.50 13.58 -6.21
C ALA A 198 -13.08 13.77 -6.78
N VAL A 199 -12.21 12.75 -6.67
CA VAL A 199 -10.88 12.71 -7.29
C VAL A 199 -10.92 12.88 -8.81
N GLU A 200 -12.00 12.47 -9.48
CA GLU A 200 -12.16 12.64 -10.93
C GLU A 200 -12.24 14.12 -11.33
N LYS A 201 -12.81 14.96 -10.46
CA LYS A 201 -13.00 16.40 -10.70
C LYS A 201 -11.93 17.26 -10.04
N ASN A 202 -11.34 16.78 -8.95
CA ASN A 202 -10.32 17.50 -8.20
C ASN A 202 -9.26 16.53 -7.65
N PRO A 203 -8.08 16.45 -8.30
CA PRO A 203 -6.97 15.60 -7.85
C PRO A 203 -6.41 15.94 -6.47
N GLY A 204 -6.71 17.12 -5.93
CA GLY A 204 -6.29 17.56 -4.59
C GLY A 204 -7.26 17.15 -3.47
N VAL A 205 -8.37 16.47 -3.78
CA VAL A 205 -9.29 15.93 -2.78
C VAL A 205 -8.62 14.80 -2.00
N TRP A 206 -8.93 14.72 -0.71
CA TRP A 206 -8.46 13.65 0.14
C TRP A 206 -8.97 12.29 -0.36
N LEU A 207 -8.05 11.35 -0.54
CA LEU A 207 -8.30 9.97 -0.94
C LEU A 207 -8.07 9.04 0.24
N ASN A 208 -8.87 7.97 0.33
CA ASN A 208 -8.60 6.92 1.30
C ASN A 208 -7.39 6.10 0.84
N THR A 209 -6.24 6.36 1.46
CA THR A 209 -4.97 5.68 1.14
C THR A 209 -4.92 4.19 1.53
N THR A 210 -5.92 3.70 2.26
CA THR A 210 -6.00 2.27 2.65
C THR A 210 -6.86 1.45 1.69
N GLN A 211 -7.48 2.07 0.70
CA GLN A 211 -8.32 1.42 -0.28
C GLN A 211 -7.76 1.68 -1.68
N PRO A 212 -7.86 0.72 -2.62
CA PRO A 212 -7.45 0.94 -4.01
C PRO A 212 -8.30 2.04 -4.66
N LEU A 213 -7.81 2.57 -5.77
CA LEU A 213 -8.48 3.62 -6.56
C LEU A 213 -9.59 3.03 -7.44
N CYS A 214 -10.54 2.33 -6.83
CA CYS A 214 -11.79 1.92 -7.45
C CYS A 214 -12.99 2.61 -6.81
N LYS A 215 -14.10 2.71 -7.53
CA LYS A 215 -15.38 3.13 -6.96
C LYS A 215 -15.78 2.16 -5.86
N ALA A 216 -16.47 2.67 -4.84
CA ALA A 216 -17.05 1.80 -3.85
C ALA A 216 -18.01 0.80 -4.50
N PHE A 217 -17.86 -0.47 -4.14
CA PHE A 217 -18.71 -1.55 -4.61
C PHE A 217 -19.06 -2.46 -3.43
N MET A 218 -20.14 -3.22 -3.59
CA MET A 218 -20.62 -4.18 -2.61
C MET A 218 -20.90 -5.49 -3.33
N VAL A 219 -20.42 -6.58 -2.75
CA VAL A 219 -20.72 -7.93 -3.23
C VAL A 219 -22.09 -8.31 -2.68
N THR A 220 -23.02 -8.65 -3.56
CA THR A 220 -24.38 -9.07 -3.19
C THR A 220 -24.48 -10.59 -3.12
N ASP A 221 -25.50 -11.11 -2.42
CA ASP A 221 -25.78 -12.56 -2.39
C ASP A 221 -26.01 -13.13 -3.80
N GLU A 222 -26.51 -12.31 -4.73
CA GLU A 222 -26.69 -12.71 -6.12
C GLU A 222 -25.35 -12.87 -6.86
N ASP A 223 -24.37 -12.01 -6.57
CA ASP A 223 -23.02 -12.14 -7.13
C ASP A 223 -22.34 -13.41 -6.61
N ILE A 224 -22.56 -13.75 -5.33
CA ILE A 224 -22.05 -14.98 -4.72
C ILE A 224 -22.66 -16.21 -5.39
N ARG A 225 -23.99 -16.27 -5.51
CA ARG A 225 -24.68 -17.40 -6.17
C ARG A 225 -24.20 -17.61 -7.60
N LYS A 226 -24.09 -16.54 -8.39
CA LYS A 226 -23.57 -16.62 -9.77
C LYS A 226 -22.15 -17.19 -9.83
N GLN A 227 -21.29 -16.79 -8.89
CA GLN A 227 -19.93 -17.30 -8.83
C GLN A 227 -19.90 -18.77 -8.39
N GLU A 228 -20.75 -19.18 -7.46
CA GLU A 228 -20.89 -20.58 -7.03
C GLU A 228 -21.35 -21.48 -8.18
N ASP A 229 -22.39 -21.05 -8.92
CA ASP A 229 -22.89 -21.77 -10.11
C ASP A 229 -21.81 -21.89 -11.19
N LEU A 230 -21.05 -20.81 -11.42
CA LEU A 230 -19.94 -20.83 -12.36
C LEU A 230 -18.87 -21.85 -11.95
N VAL A 231 -18.45 -21.82 -10.68
CA VAL A 231 -17.45 -22.77 -10.14
C VAL A 231 -17.95 -24.21 -10.25
N TYR A 232 -19.21 -24.45 -9.92
CA TYR A 232 -19.83 -25.78 -10.05
C TYR A 232 -19.80 -26.26 -11.51
N SER A 233 -20.23 -25.41 -12.46
CA SER A 233 -20.25 -25.75 -13.88
C SER A 233 -18.86 -26.05 -14.45
N VAL A 234 -17.85 -25.27 -14.05
CA VAL A 234 -16.46 -25.46 -14.50
C VAL A 234 -15.86 -26.73 -13.90
N ARG A 235 -16.11 -27.01 -12.62
CA ARG A 235 -15.67 -28.26 -11.98
C ARG A 235 -16.29 -29.49 -12.63
N LYS A 236 -17.59 -29.45 -12.93
CA LYS A 236 -18.27 -30.53 -13.64
C LYS A 236 -17.67 -30.75 -15.04
N ARG A 237 -17.42 -29.68 -15.79
CA ARG A 237 -16.78 -29.78 -17.12
C ARG A 237 -15.36 -30.37 -17.02
N LEU A 238 -14.60 -30.01 -15.98
CA LEU A 238 -13.28 -30.58 -15.74
C LEU A 238 -13.37 -32.08 -15.41
N GLU A 239 -14.32 -32.48 -14.57
CA GLU A 239 -14.59 -33.89 -14.26
C GLU A 239 -14.91 -34.70 -15.52
N GLU A 240 -15.81 -34.19 -16.37
CA GLU A 240 -16.16 -34.80 -17.65
C GLU A 240 -14.94 -34.95 -18.57
N ALA A 241 -14.09 -33.92 -18.65
CA ALA A 241 -12.86 -33.96 -19.46
C ALA A 241 -11.85 -34.98 -18.93
N LEU A 242 -11.67 -35.08 -17.61
CA LEU A 242 -10.77 -36.06 -16.99
C LEU A 242 -11.27 -37.50 -17.16
N MET A 243 -12.60 -37.72 -17.09
CA MET A 243 -13.18 -39.03 -17.39
C MET A 243 -13.00 -39.41 -18.86
N ALA A 244 -13.20 -38.46 -19.78
CA ALA A 244 -12.99 -38.68 -21.20
C ALA A 244 -11.52 -39.02 -21.52
N ASP A 245 -10.56 -38.30 -20.92
CA ASP A 245 -9.13 -38.57 -21.04
C ASP A 245 -8.75 -39.97 -20.53
N MET A 246 -9.31 -40.36 -19.38
CA MET A 246 -9.13 -41.70 -18.83
C MET A 246 -9.68 -42.79 -19.75
N LEU A 247 -10.88 -42.59 -20.31
CA LEU A 247 -11.49 -43.55 -21.24
C LEU A 247 -10.70 -43.65 -22.55
N ALA A 248 -10.23 -42.53 -23.10
CA ALA A 248 -9.39 -42.51 -24.30
C ALA A 248 -8.09 -43.30 -24.08
N HIS A 249 -7.45 -43.11 -22.91
CA HIS A 249 -6.24 -43.85 -22.58
C HIS A 249 -6.48 -45.36 -22.44
N ILE A 250 -7.62 -45.77 -21.86
CA ILE A 250 -8.01 -47.19 -21.80
C ILE A 250 -8.23 -47.76 -23.21
N GLU A 251 -8.87 -47.00 -24.10
CA GLU A 251 -9.11 -47.41 -25.48
C GLU A 251 -7.80 -47.58 -26.26
N GLU A 252 -6.84 -46.65 -26.13
CA GLU A 252 -5.49 -46.74 -26.71
C GLU A 252 -4.74 -47.99 -26.24
N VAL A 253 -4.72 -48.27 -24.93
CA VAL A 253 -4.07 -49.47 -24.38
C VAL A 253 -4.78 -50.75 -24.87
N SER A 254 -6.10 -50.73 -24.98
CA SER A 254 -6.88 -51.87 -25.46
C SER A 254 -6.68 -52.16 -26.96
N THR A 255 -6.51 -51.11 -27.77
CA THR A 255 -6.25 -51.22 -29.21
C THR A 255 -4.82 -51.67 -29.47
N GLU A 256 -3.84 -51.11 -28.76
CA GLU A 256 -2.43 -51.52 -28.85
C GLU A 256 -2.24 -53.00 -28.43
N SER A 257 -2.90 -53.44 -27.36
CA SER A 257 -2.87 -54.85 -26.94
C SER A 257 -3.60 -55.81 -27.89
N ARG A 258 -4.56 -55.33 -28.68
CA ARG A 258 -5.24 -56.12 -29.71
C ARG A 258 -4.40 -56.24 -30.97
N SER A 259 -3.76 -55.17 -31.41
CA SER A 259 -2.81 -55.18 -32.53
C SER A 259 -1.62 -56.11 -32.27
N LEU A 260 -1.06 -56.12 -31.05
CA LEU A 260 0.02 -57.04 -30.68
C LEU A 260 -0.41 -58.52 -30.69
N LYS A 261 -1.69 -58.81 -30.42
CA LYS A 261 -2.21 -60.19 -30.49
C LYS A 261 -2.45 -60.64 -31.93
N GLU A 262 -2.95 -59.76 -32.79
CA GLU A 262 -3.17 -60.06 -34.21
C GLU A 262 -1.83 -60.27 -34.94
N GLU A 263 -0.80 -59.45 -34.67
CA GLU A 263 0.56 -59.69 -35.21
C GLU A 263 1.15 -61.03 -34.73
N SER A 264 0.94 -61.42 -33.47
CA SER A 264 1.44 -62.71 -32.96
C SER A 264 0.70 -63.92 -33.54
N SER A 265 -0.57 -63.78 -33.91
CA SER A 265 -1.34 -64.88 -34.51
C SER A 265 -1.03 -65.08 -35.99
N ASP A 266 -0.68 -64.01 -36.71
CA ASP A 266 -0.31 -64.11 -38.12
C ASP A 266 1.08 -64.76 -38.28
N GLU A 267 2.05 -64.48 -37.40
CA GLU A 267 3.36 -65.16 -37.42
C GLU A 267 3.29 -66.67 -37.10
N GLU A 268 2.35 -67.12 -36.26
CA GLU A 268 2.19 -68.56 -35.98
C GLU A 268 1.59 -69.31 -37.19
N THR A 269 0.78 -68.65 -38.03
CA THR A 269 0.16 -69.29 -39.21
C THR A 269 1.07 -69.42 -40.44
N GLU A 270 2.19 -68.70 -40.48
CA GLU A 270 3.17 -68.78 -41.58
C GLU A 270 4.24 -69.87 -41.37
N SER A 271 4.20 -70.61 -40.24
CA SER A 271 5.26 -71.54 -39.81
C SER A 271 5.00 -73.05 -40.04
N VAL A 272 4.05 -73.43 -40.92
CA VAL A 272 3.71 -74.85 -41.22
C VAL A 272 4.14 -75.27 -42.62
#